data_AF-A0A537SN40-F1
#
_entry.id   AF-A0A537SN40-F1
#
_cell.length_a   1.000
_cell.length_b   1.000
_cell.length_c   1.000
_cell.angle_alpha   90.00
_cell.angle_beta   90.00
_cell.angle_gamma   90.00
#
_symmetry.space_group_name_H-M   'P 1'
#
loop_
_entity.id
_entity.type
_entity.pdbx_description
1 polymer ?
#
loop_
_entity_poly.entity_id
_entity_poly.type
_entity_poly.pdbx_seq_one_letter_code
_entity_poly.pdbx_strand_id
1 'polypeptide(L)'
;MRQLGKLAMLNSQRTFVAALRKYCANHGVEVEIRSEGWLIVMRRGGRRHFAFGYDLGLNSAVAHRIANDKAATSEVLQICGIPCVPHTLFLSPEMSEYVPPRRSWEAMIALLKENPDGIVVKPNEGTSGESVFKVLTIPDL
;
A
#
# COMPACT_ATOMS: atom_id res chain seq x y z
N MET A 1 -13.86 28.49 -4.79
CA MET A 1 -14.18 28.60 -3.35
C MET A 1 -13.22 27.69 -2.57
N ARG A 2 -12.34 28.27 -1.75
CA ARG A 2 -11.38 27.51 -0.91
C ARG A 2 -12.15 26.88 0.25
N GLN A 3 -12.03 25.57 0.41
CA GLN A 3 -12.61 24.83 1.52
C GLN A 3 -11.81 25.16 2.79
N LEU A 4 -12.42 25.94 3.70
CA LEU A 4 -11.91 26.18 5.04
C LEU A 4 -12.15 24.92 5.90
N GLY A 5 -11.08 24.41 6.54
CA GLY A 5 -11.20 23.93 7.92
C GLY A 5 -11.34 22.43 8.19
N LYS A 6 -10.71 21.53 7.42
CA LYS A 6 -10.28 20.25 8.04
C LYS A 6 -8.92 20.53 8.68
N LEU A 7 -8.83 20.61 10.01
CA LEU A 7 -7.52 20.63 10.68
C LEU A 7 -6.81 19.35 10.24
N ALA A 8 -5.82 19.50 9.36
CA ALA A 8 -5.00 18.39 8.94
C ALA A 8 -4.27 17.88 10.19
N MET A 9 -4.53 16.64 10.59
CA MET A 9 -3.80 16.01 11.68
C MET A 9 -2.32 15.97 11.30
N LEU A 10 -1.46 16.49 12.16
CA LEU A 10 -0.02 16.42 11.94
C LEU A 10 0.42 14.95 12.03
N ASN A 11 1.37 14.54 11.19
CA ASN A 11 1.91 13.17 11.22
C ASN A 11 2.51 12.81 12.60
N SER A 12 2.94 13.79 13.38
CA SER A 12 3.38 13.62 14.77
C SER A 12 2.26 13.29 15.76
N GLN A 13 0.99 13.54 15.39
CA GLN A 13 -0.19 13.35 16.21
C GLN A 13 -1.00 12.09 15.83
N ARG A 14 -0.57 11.36 14.79
CA ARG A 14 -1.25 10.13 14.36
C ARG A 14 -1.25 9.08 15.46
N THR A 15 -2.32 8.28 15.51
CA THR A 15 -2.52 7.20 16.49
C THR A 15 -1.30 6.28 16.63
N PHE A 16 -0.61 5.99 15.51
CA PHE A 16 0.61 5.20 15.53
C PHE A 16 1.73 5.82 16.39
N VAL A 17 1.99 7.13 16.25
CA VAL A 17 3.01 7.82 17.05
C VAL A 17 2.60 7.87 18.52
N ALA A 18 1.33 8.13 18.81
CA ALA A 18 0.81 8.13 20.18
C ALA A 18 0.95 6.75 20.85
N ALA A 19 0.59 5.67 20.13
CA ALA A 19 0.74 4.30 20.60
C ALA A 19 2.21 3.93 20.87
N LEU A 20 3.11 4.31 19.94
CA LEU A 20 4.54 4.05 20.08
C LEU A 20 5.13 4.80 21.28
N ARG A 21 4.81 6.09 21.46
CA ARG A 21 5.24 6.86 22.63
C ARG A 21 4.78 6.22 23.94
N LYS A 22 3.51 5.83 24.03
CA LYS A 22 2.94 5.17 25.21
C LYS A 22 3.68 3.86 25.52
N TYR A 23 3.86 3.01 24.51
CA TYR A 23 4.58 1.76 24.67
C TYR A 23 6.01 1.99 25.15
N CYS A 24 6.76 2.87 24.47
CA CYS A 24 8.15 3.13 24.81
C CYS A 24 8.33 3.73 26.23
N ALA A 25 7.47 4.66 26.63
CA ALA A 25 7.47 5.23 27.98
C ALA A 25 7.31 4.16 29.06
N ASN A 26 6.40 3.20 28.84
CA ASN A 26 6.16 2.09 29.77
C ASN A 26 7.32 1.08 29.86
N HIS A 27 8.27 1.11 28.91
CA HIS A 27 9.36 0.12 28.81
C HIS A 27 10.75 0.74 28.95
N GLY A 28 10.85 2.01 29.39
CA GLY A 28 12.13 2.70 29.52
C GLY A 28 12.86 2.86 28.18
N VAL A 29 12.11 3.05 27.10
CA VAL A 29 12.63 3.35 25.77
C VAL A 29 12.40 4.83 25.49
N GLU A 30 13.48 5.54 25.19
CA GLU A 30 13.40 6.95 24.83
C GLU A 30 12.94 7.10 23.38
N VAL A 31 12.11 8.11 23.10
CA VAL A 31 11.54 8.35 21.76
C VAL A 31 11.78 9.78 21.32
N GLU A 32 12.42 9.90 20.16
CA GLU A 32 12.67 11.14 19.46
C GLU A 32 11.92 11.13 18.12
N ILE A 33 11.16 12.19 17.85
CA ILE A 33 10.39 12.34 16.60
C ILE A 33 11.07 13.37 15.72
N ARG A 34 11.26 13.01 14.45
CA ARG A 34 11.92 13.78 13.40
C ARG A 34 11.09 13.76 12.12
N SER A 35 11.47 14.59 11.15
CA SER A 35 10.82 14.66 9.82
C SER A 35 9.29 14.73 9.94
N GLU A 36 8.81 15.67 10.75
CA GLU A 36 7.38 15.95 10.93
C GLU A 36 6.55 14.76 11.43
N GLY A 37 7.17 13.71 12.00
CA GLY A 37 6.49 12.49 12.45
C GLY A 37 6.73 11.26 11.58
N TRP A 38 7.49 11.39 10.48
CA TRP A 38 7.86 10.28 9.62
C TRP A 38 9.00 9.46 10.19
N LEU A 39 10.02 10.09 10.76
CA LEU A 39 11.14 9.37 11.35
C LEU A 39 10.98 9.33 12.87
N ILE A 40 10.96 8.12 13.42
CA ILE A 40 10.88 7.88 14.85
C ILE A 40 12.16 7.15 15.28
N VAL A 41 12.91 7.77 16.18
CA VAL A 41 14.13 7.19 16.73
C VAL A 41 13.84 6.70 18.14
N MET A 42 14.07 5.42 18.38
CA MET A 42 13.91 4.75 19.67
C MET A 42 15.27 4.39 20.24
N ARG A 43 15.52 4.67 21.51
CA ARG A 43 16.78 4.36 22.19
C ARG A 43 16.56 3.59 23.48
N ARG A 44 17.35 2.53 23.68
CA ARG A 44 17.43 1.80 24.95
C ARG A 44 18.89 1.40 25.22
N GLY A 45 19.49 2.00 26.25
CA GLY A 45 20.94 1.87 26.49
C GLY A 45 21.74 2.32 25.27
N GLY A 46 22.72 1.49 24.85
CA GLY A 46 23.53 1.76 23.65
C GLY A 46 22.88 1.41 22.31
N ARG A 47 21.65 0.89 22.29
CA ARG A 47 20.96 0.47 21.06
C ARG A 47 20.01 1.56 20.54
N ARG A 48 19.97 1.70 19.22
CA ARG A 48 19.05 2.58 18.50
C ARG A 48 18.23 1.77 17.51
N HIS A 49 16.93 2.05 17.45
CA HIS A 49 16.01 1.47 16.49
C HIS A 49 15.25 2.59 15.77
N PHE A 50 14.87 2.37 14.53
CA PHE A 50 14.19 3.37 13.71
C PHE A 50 12.84 2.85 13.24
N ALA A 51 11.87 3.75 13.19
CA ALA A 51 10.65 3.56 12.42
C ALA A 51 10.55 4.67 11.36
N PHE A 52 10.08 4.31 10.17
CA PHE A 52 9.84 5.25 9.08
C PHE A 52 8.41 5.12 8.57
N GLY A 53 7.63 6.20 8.65
CA GLY A 53 6.20 6.11 8.39
C GLY A 53 5.55 5.13 9.36
N TYR A 54 4.91 4.09 8.86
CA TYR A 54 4.32 3.02 9.68
C TYR A 54 5.22 1.77 9.80
N ASP A 55 6.40 1.79 9.16
CA ASP A 55 7.31 0.66 9.17
C ASP A 55 8.20 0.71 10.41
N LEU A 56 8.14 -0.36 11.22
CA LEU A 56 8.99 -0.58 12.38
C LEU A 56 10.27 -1.34 12.02
N GLY A 57 10.52 -1.66 10.76
CA GLY A 57 11.68 -2.45 10.32
C GLY A 57 11.65 -3.89 10.83
N LEU A 58 10.45 -4.42 11.13
CA LEU A 58 10.26 -5.82 11.56
C LEU A 58 10.21 -6.77 10.38
N ASN A 59 9.68 -6.30 9.25
CA ASN A 59 9.56 -7.07 8.02
C ASN A 59 10.80 -6.84 7.16
N SER A 60 11.18 -7.86 6.37
CA SER A 60 12.19 -7.67 5.34
C SER A 60 11.69 -6.66 4.29
N ALA A 61 12.61 -5.97 3.63
CA ALA A 61 12.26 -5.04 2.55
C ALA A 61 11.44 -5.72 1.44
N VAL A 62 11.70 -7.00 1.15
CA VAL A 62 10.93 -7.78 0.17
C VAL A 62 9.50 -8.01 0.65
N ALA A 63 9.30 -8.41 1.91
CA ALA A 63 7.96 -8.61 2.46
C ALA A 63 7.14 -7.31 2.45
N HIS A 64 7.77 -6.17 2.79
CA HIS A 64 7.11 -4.86 2.70
C HIS A 64 6.69 -4.53 1.26
N ARG A 65 7.57 -4.76 0.27
CA ARG A 65 7.26 -4.49 -1.14
C ARG A 65 6.15 -5.38 -1.68
N ILE A 66 6.17 -6.67 -1.36
CA ILE A 66 5.09 -7.60 -1.72
C ILE A 66 3.77 -7.10 -1.13
N ALA A 67 3.73 -6.78 0.17
CA ALA A 67 2.52 -6.31 0.84
C ALA A 67 1.97 -4.98 0.28
N ASN A 68 2.82 -4.14 -0.30
CA ASN A 68 2.43 -2.89 -0.94
C ASN A 68 1.91 -3.09 -2.38
N ASP A 69 2.28 -4.20 -3.03
CA ASP A 69 1.90 -4.57 -4.39
C ASP A 69 0.68 -5.50 -4.37
N LYS A 70 -0.44 -5.05 -4.94
CA LYS A 70 -1.71 -5.79 -4.87
C LYS A 70 -1.65 -7.10 -5.67
N ALA A 71 -1.03 -7.11 -6.84
CA ALA A 71 -0.89 -8.30 -7.66
C ALA A 71 0.05 -9.32 -6.99
N ALA A 72 1.23 -8.88 -6.53
CA ALA A 72 2.18 -9.76 -5.85
C ALA A 72 1.63 -10.30 -4.53
N THR A 73 0.89 -9.49 -3.76
CA THR A 73 0.19 -9.98 -2.56
C THR A 73 -0.80 -11.08 -2.91
N SER A 74 -1.63 -10.90 -3.95
CA SER A 74 -2.59 -11.92 -4.40
C SER A 74 -1.88 -13.22 -4.81
N GLU A 75 -0.76 -13.14 -5.54
CA GLU A 75 0.01 -14.33 -5.92
C GLU A 75 0.57 -15.08 -4.70
N VAL A 76 1.13 -14.36 -3.72
CA VAL A 76 1.65 -14.99 -2.49
C VAL A 76 0.53 -15.65 -1.69
N LEU A 77 -0.64 -15.01 -1.56
CA LEU A 77 -1.80 -15.61 -0.90
C LEU A 77 -2.23 -16.90 -1.60
N GLN A 78 -2.28 -16.91 -2.93
CA GLN A 78 -2.60 -18.10 -3.73
C GLN A 78 -1.58 -19.22 -3.55
N ILE A 79 -0.27 -18.91 -3.59
CA ILE A 79 0.80 -19.89 -3.33
C ILE A 79 0.61 -20.55 -1.95
N CYS A 80 0.19 -19.77 -0.95
CA CYS A 80 -0.08 -20.26 0.40
C CYS A 80 -1.46 -20.93 0.57
N GLY A 81 -2.28 -21.04 -0.49
CA GLY A 81 -3.63 -21.60 -0.43
C GLY A 81 -4.62 -20.75 0.37
N ILE A 82 -4.35 -19.45 0.51
CA ILE A 82 -5.21 -18.51 1.24
C ILE A 82 -6.18 -17.86 0.24
N PRO A 83 -7.51 -18.00 0.43
CA PRO A 83 -8.48 -17.36 -0.45
C PRO A 83 -8.34 -15.84 -0.45
N CYS A 84 -8.28 -15.25 -1.65
CA CYS A 84 -8.28 -13.81 -1.86
C CYS A 84 -9.07 -13.45 -3.12
N VAL A 85 -9.44 -12.18 -3.27
CA VAL A 85 -9.97 -11.68 -4.54
C VAL A 85 -8.82 -11.72 -5.56
N PRO A 86 -8.98 -12.38 -6.73
CA PRO A 86 -7.92 -12.43 -7.73
C PRO A 86 -7.55 -11.04 -8.26
N HIS A 87 -6.25 -10.80 -8.45
CA HIS A 87 -5.74 -9.61 -9.13
C HIS A 87 -5.03 -10.00 -10.42
N THR A 88 -5.38 -9.36 -11.54
CA THR A 88 -4.66 -9.49 -12.80
C THR A 88 -3.91 -8.19 -13.07
N LEU A 89 -2.58 -8.26 -13.23
CA LEU A 89 -1.74 -7.11 -13.51
C LEU A 89 -1.64 -6.85 -15.02
N PHE A 90 -2.04 -5.65 -15.42
CA PHE A 90 -1.76 -5.10 -16.74
C PHE A 90 -0.73 -3.98 -16.59
N LEU A 91 0.31 -4.05 -17.41
CA LEU A 91 1.39 -3.05 -17.41
C LEU A 91 1.08 -1.96 -18.43
N SER A 92 1.58 -0.76 -18.16
CA SER A 92 1.51 0.33 -19.11
C SER A 92 2.34 0.01 -20.37
N PRO A 93 2.01 0.59 -21.53
CA PRO A 93 2.74 0.32 -22.78
C PRO A 93 4.25 0.58 -22.68
N GLU A 94 4.68 1.53 -21.85
CA GLU A 94 6.10 1.86 -21.64
C GLU A 94 6.86 0.70 -20.98
N MET A 95 6.17 -0.17 -20.24
CA MET A 95 6.76 -1.33 -19.59
C MET A 95 6.69 -2.59 -20.46
N SER A 96 6.11 -2.51 -21.67
CA SER A 96 5.88 -3.67 -22.53
C SER A 96 7.16 -4.34 -23.01
N GLU A 97 8.30 -3.63 -23.07
CA GLU A 97 9.59 -4.20 -23.45
C GLU A 97 10.16 -5.17 -22.40
N TYR A 98 9.74 -5.05 -21.14
CA TYR A 98 10.23 -5.87 -20.02
C TYR A 98 9.41 -7.14 -19.80
N VAL A 99 8.34 -7.35 -20.58
CA VAL A 99 7.46 -8.52 -20.47
C VAL A 99 7.19 -9.12 -21.84
N PRO A 100 6.85 -10.43 -21.92
CA PRO A 100 6.37 -11.00 -23.16
C PRO A 100 5.21 -10.17 -23.73
N PRO A 101 5.10 -9.98 -25.06
CA PRO A 101 4.01 -9.23 -25.66
C PRO A 101 2.67 -9.77 -25.18
N ARG A 102 1.90 -8.90 -24.52
CA ARG A 102 0.54 -9.20 -24.09
C ARG A 102 -0.41 -8.39 -24.96
N ARG A 103 -1.45 -9.06 -25.46
CA ARG A 103 -2.65 -8.42 -26.03
C ARG A 103 -3.46 -7.81 -24.87
N SER A 104 -2.84 -6.87 -24.15
CA SER A 104 -3.31 -6.41 -22.84
C SER A 104 -4.71 -5.83 -22.92
N TRP A 105 -4.99 -5.03 -23.96
CA TRP A 105 -6.32 -4.48 -24.18
C TRP A 105 -7.37 -5.56 -24.38
N GLU A 106 -7.10 -6.55 -25.24
CA GLU A 106 -8.02 -7.66 -25.48
C GLU A 106 -8.21 -8.53 -24.25
N ALA A 107 -7.15 -8.75 -23.46
CA ALA A 107 -7.22 -9.47 -22.20
C ALA A 107 -8.01 -8.70 -21.13
N MET A 108 -7.89 -7.37 -21.06
CA MET A 108 -8.72 -6.54 -20.17
C MET A 108 -10.20 -6.61 -20.57
N ILE A 109 -10.52 -6.53 -21.87
CA ILE A 109 -11.89 -6.70 -22.37
C ILE A 109 -12.43 -8.10 -22.07
N ALA A 110 -11.62 -9.15 -22.24
CA ALA A 110 -12.01 -10.51 -21.91
C ALA A 110 -12.33 -10.66 -20.42
N LEU A 111 -11.45 -10.14 -19.55
CA LEU A 111 -11.67 -10.14 -18.10
C LEU A 111 -12.96 -9.42 -17.70
N LEU A 112 -13.27 -8.28 -18.32
CA LEU A 112 -14.54 -7.57 -18.08
C LEU A 112 -15.74 -8.43 -18.51
N LYS A 113 -15.68 -9.08 -19.67
CA LYS A 113 -16.77 -9.93 -20.18
C LYS A 113 -17.00 -11.18 -19.33
N GLU A 114 -15.95 -11.75 -18.77
CA GLU A 114 -16.01 -12.90 -17.85
C GLU A 114 -16.65 -12.53 -16.49
N ASN A 115 -16.70 -11.24 -16.15
CA ASN A 115 -17.22 -10.72 -14.89
C ASN A 115 -18.40 -9.75 -15.13
N PRO A 116 -19.62 -10.24 -15.41
CA PRO A 116 -20.76 -9.41 -15.79
C PRO A 116 -21.21 -8.40 -14.71
N ASP A 117 -20.88 -8.63 -13.44
CA ASP A 117 -21.15 -7.71 -12.34
C ASP A 117 -20.14 -6.54 -12.24
N GLY A 118 -19.16 -6.54 -13.13
CA GLY A 118 -18.10 -5.56 -13.26
C GLY A 118 -16.79 -5.98 -12.59
N ILE A 119 -15.73 -5.24 -12.92
CA ILE A 119 -14.40 -5.39 -12.35
C ILE A 119 -13.99 -4.12 -11.59
N VAL A 120 -12.97 -4.23 -10.75
CA VAL A 120 -12.34 -3.07 -10.09
C VAL A 120 -11.01 -2.79 -10.76
N VAL A 121 -10.90 -1.61 -11.39
CA VAL A 121 -9.65 -1.10 -11.96
C VAL A 121 -9.01 -0.17 -10.94
N LYS A 122 -7.73 -0.40 -10.65
CA LYS A 122 -6.98 0.36 -9.65
C LYS A 122 -5.47 0.31 -9.93
N PRO A 123 -4.71 1.34 -9.52
CA PRO A 123 -3.26 1.28 -9.46
C PRO A 123 -2.79 0.07 -8.64
N ASN A 124 -1.72 -0.57 -9.11
CA ASN A 124 -1.16 -1.75 -8.45
C ASN A 124 -0.63 -1.40 -7.05
N GLU A 125 0.08 -0.28 -6.93
CA GLU A 125 0.44 0.36 -5.66
C GLU A 125 -0.44 1.61 -5.45
N GLY A 126 -0.72 1.99 -4.21
CA GLY A 126 -1.52 3.18 -3.90
C GLY A 126 -2.31 3.05 -2.60
N THR A 127 -2.82 4.18 -2.10
CA THR A 127 -3.47 4.27 -0.79
C THR A 127 -4.80 5.02 -0.86
N SER A 128 -5.61 4.93 0.20
CA SER A 128 -6.83 5.73 0.39
C SER A 128 -7.91 5.60 -0.68
N GLY A 129 -7.88 4.55 -1.51
CA GLY A 129 -8.85 4.36 -2.59
C GLY A 129 -8.67 5.35 -3.75
N GLU A 130 -7.51 6.00 -3.84
CA GLU A 130 -7.20 6.91 -4.94
C GLU A 130 -7.16 6.15 -6.27
N SER A 131 -7.79 6.72 -7.30
CA SER A 131 -7.86 6.16 -8.66
C SER A 131 -8.41 4.73 -8.73
N VAL A 132 -9.39 4.41 -7.86
CA VAL A 132 -10.11 3.13 -7.87
C VAL A 132 -11.47 3.32 -8.53
N PHE A 133 -11.75 2.51 -9.55
CA PHE A 133 -12.97 2.59 -10.34
C PHE A 133 -13.65 1.22 -10.42
N LYS A 134 -14.98 1.21 -10.29
CA LYS A 134 -15.78 0.05 -10.70
C LYS A 134 -16.12 0.22 -12.18
N VAL A 135 -15.73 -0.75 -12.99
CA VAL A 135 -15.92 -0.74 -14.45
C VAL A 135 -16.94 -1.82 -14.80
N LEU A 136 -17.98 -1.43 -15.53
CA LEU A 136 -19.08 -2.30 -15.96
C LEU A 136 -19.15 -2.45 -17.48
N THR A 137 -18.64 -1.46 -18.21
CA THR A 137 -18.73 -1.42 -19.67
C THR A 137 -17.37 -1.12 -20.29
N ILE A 138 -17.17 -1.51 -21.55
CA ILE A 138 -15.92 -1.26 -22.29
C ILE A 138 -15.59 0.25 -22.39
N PRO A 139 -16.56 1.16 -22.59
CA PRO A 139 -16.28 2.60 -22.55
C PRO A 139 -15.76 3.15 -21.21
N ASP A 140 -16.02 2.46 -20.09
CA ASP A 140 -15.55 2.86 -18.75
C ASP A 140 -14.18 2.26 -18.39
N LEU A 141 -13.63 1.42 -19.27
CA LEU A 141 -12.36 0.71 -19.11
C LEU A 141 -11.18 1.55 -19.62
#